data_AF-A0A933ZRU0-F1
#
_entry.id   AF-A0A933ZRU0-F1
#
_cell.length_a   1.000
_cell.length_b   1.000
_cell.length_c   1.000
_cell.angle_alpha   90.00
_cell.angle_beta   90.00
_cell.angle_gamma   90.00
#
_symmetry.space_group_name_H-M   'P 1'
#
loop_
_entity.id
_entity.type
_entity.pdbx_description
1 polymer ?
#
loop_
_entity_poly.entity_id
_entity_poly.type
_entity_poly.pdbx_seq_one_letter_code
_entity_poly.pdbx_strand_id
1 'polypeptide(L)'
;MAALESFLDTVSGWVWGAPLLVLLCGTHLYLTFRLRFIQRYLGQAIRLSLRREPEGKGDVSQFGALTTALAATIGTGNIVGVATAIGLGGPGAVLWMWLTGVFGIATKYAEALLSVHCRVTNAQGQMAGGPMYVLERGLKARWLGIVFAALTAIAAFGIGCMVQANSISELVRERYSISPWITGAVMTALTAVVILGGIKSIARVCEALVPFMALSYVTGCVVLMALNAQAIPEALRLIVTSAFTGQAALGGFAGAGMREALRFGVARGLFSNESGLGSAPIVA
;
A
#
# COMPACT_ATOMS: atom_id res chain seq x y z
N MET A 1 -6.21 -28.60 5.22
CA MET A 1 -6.48 -27.16 4.98
C MET A 1 -6.69 -26.42 6.30
N ALA A 2 -7.65 -26.82 7.16
CA ALA A 2 -7.89 -26.17 8.46
C ALA A 2 -6.66 -26.00 9.39
N ALA A 3 -5.77 -27.01 9.50
CA ALA A 3 -4.57 -26.90 10.32
C ALA A 3 -3.54 -25.89 9.77
N LEU A 4 -3.46 -25.78 8.44
CA LEU A 4 -2.60 -24.80 7.77
C LEU A 4 -3.18 -23.39 7.92
N GLU A 5 -4.50 -23.24 7.75
CA GLU A 5 -5.21 -21.97 7.97
C GLU A 5 -5.02 -21.47 9.40
N SER A 6 -5.25 -22.32 10.41
CA SER A 6 -5.04 -21.99 11.82
C SER A 6 -3.59 -21.60 12.14
N PHE A 7 -2.62 -22.30 11.54
CA PHE A 7 -1.20 -21.94 11.65
C PHE A 7 -0.91 -20.57 11.03
N LEU A 8 -1.40 -20.30 9.82
CA LEU A 8 -1.24 -19.02 9.13
C LEU A 8 -1.91 -17.88 9.89
N ASP A 9 -3.09 -18.10 10.47
CA ASP A 9 -3.79 -17.12 11.30
C ASP A 9 -3.01 -16.79 12.58
N THR A 10 -2.40 -17.80 13.21
CA THR A 10 -1.56 -17.61 14.39
C THR A 10 -0.32 -16.77 14.05
N VAL A 11 0.38 -17.13 12.96
CA VAL A 11 1.55 -16.38 12.48
C VAL A 11 1.16 -14.97 12.08
N SER A 12 0.05 -14.80 11.36
CA SER A 12 -0.51 -13.50 10.99
C SER A 12 -0.81 -12.66 12.24
N GLY A 13 -1.37 -13.27 13.29
CA GLY A 13 -1.62 -12.61 14.57
C GLY A 13 -0.36 -12.14 15.29
N TRP A 14 0.76 -12.86 15.16
CA TRP A 14 2.06 -12.46 15.71
C TRP A 14 2.72 -11.36 14.89
N VAL A 15 2.73 -11.52 13.56
CA VAL A 15 3.33 -10.55 12.63
C VAL A 15 2.58 -9.23 12.69
N TRP A 16 1.25 -9.24 12.55
CA TRP A 16 0.40 -8.05 12.68
C TRP A 16 0.01 -7.75 14.13
N GLY A 17 0.76 -8.31 15.08
CA GLY A 17 0.61 -8.05 16.51
C GLY A 17 1.15 -6.68 16.91
N ALA A 18 0.99 -6.35 18.20
CA ALA A 18 1.44 -5.08 18.76
C ALA A 18 2.92 -4.73 18.46
N PRO A 19 3.90 -5.66 18.50
CA PRO A 19 5.31 -5.31 18.29
C PRO A 19 5.60 -4.68 16.93
N LEU A 20 5.11 -5.28 15.84
CA LEU A 20 5.37 -4.76 14.49
C LEU A 20 4.62 -3.44 14.27
N LEU A 21 3.37 -3.34 14.75
CA LEU A 21 2.58 -2.12 14.62
C LEU A 21 3.23 -0.96 15.39
N VAL A 22 3.73 -1.21 16.60
CA VAL A 22 4.46 -0.21 17.40
C VAL A 22 5.76 0.18 16.71
N LEU A 23 6.50 -0.78 16.13
CA LEU A 23 7.73 -0.48 15.40
C LEU A 23 7.47 0.38 14.16
N LEU A 24 6.46 0.04 13.35
CA LEU A 24 6.13 0.75 12.12
C LEU A 24 5.53 2.14 12.41
N CYS A 25 4.51 2.22 13.27
CA CYS A 25 3.93 3.51 13.68
C CYS A 25 4.97 4.38 14.41
N GLY A 26 5.78 3.78 15.28
CA GLY A 26 6.87 4.45 15.97
C GLY A 26 7.89 5.02 14.99
N THR A 27 8.21 4.28 13.93
CA THR A 27 9.08 4.74 12.84
C THR A 27 8.45 5.89 12.06
N HIS A 28 7.15 5.80 11.73
CA HIS A 28 6.44 6.89 11.06
C HIS A 28 6.47 8.19 11.88
N LEU A 29 6.17 8.10 13.17
CA LEU A 29 6.21 9.24 14.10
C LEU A 29 7.64 9.77 14.25
N TYR A 30 8.60 8.89 14.52
CA TYR A 30 10.02 9.25 14.66
C TYR A 30 10.54 9.99 13.43
N LEU A 31 10.31 9.47 12.22
CA LEU A 31 10.73 10.12 10.99
C LEU A 31 9.97 11.42 10.71
N THR A 32 8.69 11.49 11.06
CA THR A 32 7.90 12.72 10.96
C THR A 32 8.55 13.85 11.77
N PHE A 33 8.91 13.60 13.04
CA PHE A 33 9.57 14.59 13.88
C PHE A 33 11.00 14.86 13.43
N ARG A 34 11.77 13.81 13.10
CA ARG A 34 13.18 13.94 12.70
C ARG A 34 13.35 14.72 11.40
N LEU A 35 12.43 14.55 10.45
CA LEU A 35 12.38 15.28 9.17
C LEU A 35 11.62 16.61 9.28
N ARG A 36 11.28 17.08 10.49
CA ARG A 36 10.62 18.36 10.75
C ARG A 36 9.29 18.52 9.98
N PHE A 37 8.43 17.51 10.08
CA PHE A 37 7.10 17.45 9.44
C PHE A 37 7.16 17.59 7.93
N ILE A 38 7.86 16.66 7.27
CA ILE A 38 8.04 16.67 5.82
C ILE A 38 6.71 16.62 5.05
N GLN A 39 5.63 16.14 5.67
CA GLN A 39 4.26 16.16 5.14
C GLN A 39 3.82 17.55 4.66
N ARG A 40 4.35 18.63 5.26
CA ARG A 40 4.04 20.02 4.85
C ARG A 40 4.43 20.33 3.41
N TYR A 41 5.37 19.57 2.83
CA TYR A 41 5.82 19.74 1.45
C TYR A 41 4.97 18.95 0.44
N LEU A 42 3.87 18.32 0.86
CA LEU A 42 3.01 17.51 -0.01
C LEU A 42 2.55 18.27 -1.25
N GLY A 43 2.13 19.53 -1.10
CA GLY A 43 1.72 20.36 -2.24
C GLY A 43 2.85 20.61 -3.26
N GLN A 44 4.08 20.83 -2.77
CA GLN A 44 5.25 20.95 -3.63
C GLN A 44 5.58 19.63 -4.31
N ALA A 45 5.51 18.51 -3.59
CA ALA A 45 5.76 17.18 -4.13
C ALA A 45 4.77 16.84 -5.26
N ILE A 46 3.47 17.06 -5.05
CA ILE A 46 2.44 16.85 -6.08
C ILE A 46 2.75 17.70 -7.33
N ARG A 47 3.08 18.98 -7.14
CA ARG A 47 3.43 19.86 -8.26
C ARG A 47 4.66 19.37 -9.03
N LEU A 48 5.67 18.85 -8.33
CA LEU A 48 6.88 18.30 -8.97
C LEU A 48 6.57 17.01 -9.72
N SER A 49 5.80 16.09 -9.14
CA SER A 49 5.47 14.81 -9.79
C SER A 49 4.60 14.94 -11.04
N LEU A 50 3.87 16.05 -11.18
CA LEU A 50 3.09 16.36 -12.38
C LEU A 50 3.90 17.08 -13.47
N ARG A 51 5.14 17.48 -13.19
CA ARG A 51 6.03 18.03 -14.22
C ARG A 51 6.51 16.90 -15.12
N ARG A 52 6.51 17.18 -16.42
CA ARG A 52 7.02 16.28 -17.46
C ARG A 52 8.48 16.55 -17.84
N GLU A 53 9.15 17.46 -17.13
CA GLU A 53 10.52 17.84 -17.43
C GLU A 53 11.48 16.67 -17.12
N PRO A 54 12.36 16.29 -18.08
CA PRO A 54 13.36 15.27 -17.85
C PRO A 54 14.52 15.85 -17.03
N GLU A 55 14.40 15.82 -15.70
CA GLU A 55 15.54 16.07 -14.82
C GLU A 55 16.10 14.76 -14.27
N GLY A 56 17.29 14.38 -14.75
CA GLY A 56 18.13 13.33 -14.16
C GLY A 56 18.40 12.11 -15.04
N LYS A 57 19.37 11.29 -14.59
CA LYS A 57 19.68 9.95 -15.16
C LYS A 57 18.78 8.92 -14.48
N GLY A 58 17.84 8.34 -15.23
CA GLY A 58 16.90 7.29 -14.79
C GLY A 58 16.21 6.63 -15.98
N ASP A 59 15.68 5.42 -15.81
CA ASP A 59 15.11 4.61 -16.90
C ASP A 59 13.69 5.04 -17.32
N VAL A 60 12.99 5.78 -16.46
CA VAL A 60 11.60 6.24 -16.63
C VAL A 60 11.43 7.70 -16.20
N SER A 61 10.39 8.37 -16.69
CA SER A 61 10.04 9.74 -16.30
C SER A 61 9.61 9.81 -14.82
N GLN A 62 9.66 10.99 -14.18
CA GLN A 62 9.16 11.15 -12.80
C GLN A 62 7.67 10.76 -12.68
N PHE A 63 6.87 11.15 -13.67
CA PHE A 63 5.45 10.78 -13.72
C PHE A 63 5.26 9.26 -13.96
N GLY A 64 6.12 8.65 -14.78
CA GLY A 64 6.12 7.21 -15.02
C GLY A 64 6.48 6.41 -13.78
N ALA A 65 7.49 6.84 -13.03
CA ALA A 65 7.86 6.25 -11.74
C ALA A 65 6.71 6.38 -10.73
N LEU A 66 6.10 7.58 -10.62
CA LEU A 66 4.96 7.81 -9.75
C LEU A 66 3.77 6.92 -10.13
N THR A 67 3.36 6.92 -11.39
CA THR A 67 2.20 6.13 -11.84
C THR A 67 2.46 4.63 -11.71
N THR A 68 3.69 4.15 -11.92
CA THR A 68 4.04 2.75 -11.69
C THR A 68 3.98 2.39 -10.20
N ALA A 69 4.49 3.25 -9.31
CA ALA A 69 4.38 3.05 -7.87
C ALA A 69 2.92 3.12 -7.38
N LEU A 70 2.10 3.99 -7.97
CA LEU A 70 0.67 4.06 -7.71
C LEU A 70 -0.09 2.84 -8.24
N ALA A 71 0.31 2.29 -9.40
CA ALA A 71 -0.27 1.05 -9.94
C ALA A 71 -0.07 -0.13 -8.98
N ALA A 72 1.10 -0.22 -8.35
CA ALA A 72 1.39 -1.27 -7.38
C ALA A 72 0.59 -1.12 -6.08
N THR A 73 0.37 0.13 -5.64
CA THR A 73 -0.24 0.43 -4.33
C THR A 73 -1.75 0.60 -4.37
N ILE A 74 -2.34 0.94 -5.54
CA ILE A 74 -3.77 1.04 -5.72
C ILE A 74 -4.27 -0.29 -6.28
N GLY A 75 -5.02 -1.03 -5.47
CA GLY A 75 -5.69 -2.23 -5.94
C GLY A 75 -6.73 -2.77 -4.97
N THR A 76 -6.92 -4.09 -5.00
CA THR A 76 -7.89 -4.80 -4.15
C THR A 76 -7.69 -4.49 -2.67
N GLY A 77 -6.45 -4.27 -2.23
CA GLY A 77 -6.13 -3.87 -0.86
C GLY A 77 -6.84 -2.59 -0.39
N ASN A 78 -7.05 -1.62 -1.28
CA ASN A 78 -7.73 -0.36 -0.95
C ASN A 78 -9.25 -0.53 -0.90
N ILE A 79 -9.81 -1.55 -1.56
CA ILE A 79 -11.26 -1.80 -1.60
C ILE A 79 -11.63 -2.82 -0.52
N VAL A 80 -11.15 -4.05 -0.70
CA VAL A 80 -11.42 -5.18 0.19
C VAL A 80 -10.72 -4.97 1.53
N GLY A 81 -9.49 -4.46 1.55
CA GLY A 81 -8.76 -4.25 2.81
C GLY A 81 -9.41 -3.18 3.70
N VAL A 82 -9.94 -2.10 3.12
CA VAL A 82 -10.74 -1.10 3.87
C VAL A 82 -12.06 -1.72 4.35
N ALA A 83 -12.77 -2.48 3.50
CA ALA A 83 -14.00 -3.17 3.90
C ALA A 83 -13.76 -4.16 5.04
N THR A 84 -12.66 -4.94 4.99
CA THR A 84 -12.24 -5.83 6.07
C THR A 84 -11.86 -5.06 7.33
N ALA A 85 -11.20 -3.91 7.21
CA ALA A 85 -10.86 -3.07 8.36
C ALA A 85 -12.12 -2.59 9.09
N ILE A 86 -13.13 -2.14 8.34
CA ILE A 86 -14.42 -1.71 8.90
C ILE A 86 -15.20 -2.90 9.46
N GLY A 87 -15.22 -4.04 8.75
CA GLY A 87 -15.95 -5.23 9.17
C GLY A 87 -15.39 -5.88 10.44
N LEU A 88 -14.07 -5.90 10.60
CA LEU A 88 -13.40 -6.54 11.75
C LEU A 88 -13.02 -5.56 12.87
N GLY A 89 -12.65 -4.32 12.52
CA GLY A 89 -12.23 -3.28 13.47
C GLY A 89 -13.29 -2.22 13.76
N GLY A 90 -14.43 -2.26 13.07
CA GLY A 90 -15.49 -1.24 13.16
C GLY A 90 -15.16 0.05 12.40
N PRO A 91 -16.11 1.01 12.36
CA PRO A 91 -15.94 2.28 11.64
C PRO A 91 -14.73 3.10 12.08
N GLY A 92 -14.33 2.95 13.35
CA GLY A 92 -13.17 3.63 13.93
C GLY A 92 -11.83 3.26 13.29
N ALA A 93 -11.74 2.09 12.65
CA ALA A 93 -10.53 1.66 11.94
C ALA A 93 -10.13 2.65 10.83
N VAL A 94 -11.10 3.32 10.21
CA VAL A 94 -10.87 4.29 9.13
C VAL A 94 -10.00 5.46 9.59
N LEU A 95 -10.20 5.96 10.81
CA LEU A 95 -9.38 7.05 11.36
C LEU A 95 -7.92 6.62 11.49
N TRP A 96 -7.69 5.41 12.00
CA TRP A 96 -6.33 4.85 12.14
C TRP A 96 -5.68 4.58 10.78
N MET A 97 -6.45 4.19 9.76
CA MET A 97 -5.97 4.09 8.37
C MET A 97 -5.54 5.46 7.82
N TRP A 98 -6.28 6.54 8.10
CA TRP A 98 -5.90 7.89 7.67
C TRP A 98 -4.62 8.37 8.38
N LEU A 99 -4.52 8.16 9.69
CA LEU A 99 -3.34 8.55 10.47
C LEU A 99 -2.09 7.80 9.99
N THR A 100 -2.18 6.50 9.74
CA THR A 100 -1.07 5.72 9.16
C THR A 100 -0.68 6.22 7.77
N GLY A 101 -1.64 6.62 6.94
CA GLY A 101 -1.35 7.28 5.65
C GLY A 101 -0.57 8.57 5.81
N VAL A 102 -1.01 9.48 6.70
CA VAL A 102 -0.37 10.79 6.91
C VAL A 102 1.04 10.64 7.48
N PHE A 103 1.21 9.82 8.52
CA PHE A 103 2.54 9.62 9.10
C PHE A 103 3.45 8.76 8.21
N GLY A 104 2.88 7.85 7.42
CA GLY A 104 3.59 7.01 6.46
C GLY A 104 4.33 7.77 5.36
N ILE A 105 3.87 9.00 5.02
CA ILE A 105 4.56 9.89 4.06
C ILE A 105 6.04 10.07 4.42
N ALA A 106 6.35 10.27 5.71
CA ALA A 106 7.72 10.47 6.17
C ALA A 106 8.60 9.22 5.96
N THR A 107 8.03 8.03 6.22
CA THR A 107 8.73 6.75 6.00
C THR A 107 8.95 6.49 4.52
N LYS A 108 7.93 6.65 3.68
CA LYS A 108 8.08 6.49 2.23
C LYS A 108 9.09 7.45 1.62
N TYR A 109 9.12 8.69 2.12
CA TYR A 109 10.15 9.64 1.69
C TYR A 109 11.55 9.16 2.05
N ALA A 110 11.78 8.70 3.28
CA ALA A 110 13.09 8.21 3.71
C ALA A 110 13.51 6.96 2.92
N GLU A 111 12.58 6.04 2.68
CA GLU A 111 12.77 4.84 1.85
C GLU A 111 13.20 5.17 0.42
N ALA A 112 12.52 6.12 -0.22
CA ALA A 112 12.84 6.59 -1.57
C ALA A 112 14.19 7.31 -1.60
N LEU A 113 14.45 8.22 -0.65
CA LEU A 113 15.70 8.97 -0.57
C LEU A 113 16.92 8.05 -0.42
N LEU A 114 16.84 7.06 0.48
CA LEU A 114 17.91 6.10 0.70
C LEU A 114 18.12 5.20 -0.53
N SER A 115 17.03 4.76 -1.16
CA SER A 115 17.11 3.92 -2.36
C SER A 115 17.76 4.66 -3.54
N VAL A 116 17.44 5.94 -3.73
CA VAL A 116 18.09 6.78 -4.75
C VAL A 116 19.56 7.02 -4.43
N HIS A 117 19.93 7.12 -3.15
CA HIS A 117 21.34 7.28 -2.74
C HIS A 117 22.16 6.00 -2.91
N CYS A 118 21.55 4.83 -2.71
CA CYS A 118 22.23 3.52 -2.78
C CYS A 118 22.03 2.76 -4.09
N ARG A 119 21.35 3.35 -5.09
CA ARG A 119 21.07 2.71 -6.38
C ARG A 119 22.34 2.36 -7.17
N VAL A 120 22.23 1.33 -7.99
CA VAL A 120 23.33 0.72 -8.74
C VAL A 120 22.93 0.57 -10.19
N THR A 121 23.90 0.56 -11.11
CA THR A 121 23.64 0.16 -12.49
C THR A 121 23.88 -1.34 -12.60
N ASN A 122 22.87 -2.08 -13.08
CA ASN A 122 22.96 -3.52 -13.29
C ASN A 122 23.75 -3.85 -14.57
N ALA A 123 23.98 -5.15 -14.82
CA ALA A 123 24.72 -5.61 -15.98
C ALA A 123 24.04 -5.26 -17.33
N GLN A 124 22.72 -5.00 -17.33
CA GLN A 124 21.97 -4.55 -18.50
C GLN A 124 21.97 -3.03 -18.68
N GLY A 125 22.72 -2.28 -17.86
CA GLY A 125 22.78 -0.82 -17.92
C GLY A 125 21.57 -0.10 -17.31
N GLN A 126 20.66 -0.82 -16.65
CA GLN A 126 19.47 -0.28 -15.99
C GLN A 126 19.78 0.07 -14.54
N MET A 127 19.05 1.05 -14.01
CA MET A 127 19.14 1.45 -12.62
C MET A 127 18.37 0.46 -11.74
N ALA A 128 19.02 -0.04 -10.70
CA ALA A 128 18.44 -0.91 -9.69
C ALA A 128 18.59 -0.26 -8.31
N GLY A 129 17.46 0.02 -7.67
CA GLY A 129 17.35 0.64 -6.35
C GLY A 129 16.46 -0.19 -5.42
N GLY A 130 16.41 0.19 -4.15
CA GLY A 130 15.56 -0.43 -3.15
C GLY A 130 16.27 -0.80 -1.84
N PRO A 131 15.52 -1.28 -0.83
CA PRO A 131 16.06 -1.51 0.51
C PRO A 131 17.14 -2.57 0.57
N MET A 132 17.14 -3.55 -0.34
CA MET A 132 18.20 -4.55 -0.45
C MET A 132 19.57 -3.91 -0.70
N TYR A 133 19.64 -2.87 -1.54
CA TYR A 133 20.87 -2.13 -1.80
C TYR A 133 21.22 -1.17 -0.66
N VAL A 134 20.21 -0.59 0.01
CA VAL A 134 20.42 0.22 1.22
C VAL A 134 21.04 -0.63 2.34
N LEU A 135 20.57 -1.86 2.53
CA LEU A 135 21.11 -2.80 3.51
C LEU A 135 22.53 -3.25 3.14
N GLU A 136 22.76 -3.60 1.87
CA GLU A 136 24.07 -4.04 1.41
C GLU A 136 25.12 -2.92 1.42
N ARG A 137 24.80 -1.73 0.92
CA ARG A 137 25.78 -0.65 0.70
C ARG A 137 25.73 0.42 1.78
N GLY A 138 24.54 0.82 2.23
CA GLY A 138 24.36 1.83 3.27
C GLY A 138 24.73 1.29 4.65
N LEU A 139 24.23 0.10 5.00
CA LEU A 139 24.48 -0.54 6.30
C LEU A 139 25.61 -1.58 6.29
N LYS A 140 26.20 -1.86 5.12
CA LYS A 140 27.24 -2.89 4.93
C LYS A 140 26.82 -4.29 5.42
N ALA A 141 25.51 -4.55 5.44
CA ALA A 141 24.90 -5.77 5.95
C ALA A 141 24.31 -6.58 4.78
N ARG A 142 25.19 -7.12 3.91
CA ARG A 142 24.80 -7.85 2.71
C ARG A 142 23.83 -9.01 2.97
N TRP A 143 24.00 -9.71 4.08
CA TRP A 143 23.12 -10.83 4.46
C TRP A 143 21.66 -10.37 4.69
N LEU A 144 21.45 -9.20 5.30
CA LEU A 144 20.12 -8.62 5.46
C LEU A 144 19.51 -8.23 4.12
N GLY A 145 20.32 -7.69 3.20
CA GLY A 145 19.88 -7.38 1.84
C GLY A 145 19.40 -8.62 1.08
N ILE A 146 20.11 -9.75 1.21
CA ILE A 146 19.71 -11.03 0.61
C ILE A 146 18.41 -11.55 1.22
N VAL A 147 18.30 -11.53 2.56
CA VAL A 147 17.07 -11.95 3.26
C VAL A 147 15.89 -11.08 2.83
N PHE A 148 16.06 -9.76 2.79
CA PHE A 148 15.03 -8.84 2.33
C PHE A 148 14.60 -9.17 0.90
N ALA A 149 15.55 -9.29 -0.04
CA ALA A 149 15.24 -9.61 -1.43
C ALA A 149 14.47 -10.94 -1.59
N ALA A 150 14.86 -11.98 -0.84
CA ALA A 150 14.18 -13.27 -0.86
C ALA A 150 12.74 -13.17 -0.32
N LEU A 151 12.55 -12.49 0.81
CA LEU A 151 11.22 -12.28 1.40
C LEU A 151 10.34 -11.41 0.51
N THR A 152 10.87 -10.33 -0.07
CA THR A 152 10.15 -9.47 -1.00
C THR A 152 9.75 -10.23 -2.26
N ALA A 153 10.61 -11.11 -2.80
CA ALA A 153 10.28 -11.93 -3.95
C ALA A 153 9.08 -12.87 -3.66
N ILE A 154 9.05 -13.50 -2.47
CA ILE A 154 7.93 -14.34 -2.04
C ILE A 154 6.67 -13.48 -1.82
N ALA A 155 6.80 -12.34 -1.13
CA ALA A 155 5.70 -11.44 -0.83
C ALA A 155 5.04 -10.85 -2.11
N ALA A 156 5.83 -10.62 -3.16
CA ALA A 156 5.34 -10.13 -4.45
C ALA A 156 4.31 -11.08 -5.08
N PHE A 157 4.49 -12.41 -4.97
CA PHE A 157 3.49 -13.36 -5.45
C PHE A 157 2.18 -13.29 -4.65
N GLY A 158 2.26 -13.08 -3.33
CA GLY A 158 1.09 -12.96 -2.48
C GLY A 158 0.33 -11.65 -2.72
N ILE A 159 0.94 -10.54 -2.30
CA ILE A 159 0.32 -9.20 -2.28
C ILE A 159 0.14 -8.68 -3.70
N GLY A 160 1.14 -8.86 -4.57
CA GLY A 160 1.17 -8.29 -5.91
C GLY A 160 0.36 -9.08 -6.95
N CYS A 161 0.27 -10.41 -6.83
CA CYS A 161 -0.36 -11.25 -7.85
C CYS A 161 -1.59 -12.01 -7.36
N MET A 162 -1.42 -12.96 -6.43
CA MET A 162 -2.45 -13.94 -6.09
C MET A 162 -3.71 -13.30 -5.51
N VAL A 163 -3.57 -12.37 -4.56
CA VAL A 163 -4.73 -11.70 -3.94
C VAL A 163 -5.50 -10.85 -4.95
N GLN A 164 -4.78 -10.13 -5.81
CA GLN A 164 -5.36 -9.27 -6.86
C GLN A 164 -6.12 -10.10 -7.90
N ALA A 165 -5.48 -11.15 -8.43
CA ALA A 165 -6.08 -12.03 -9.43
C ALA A 165 -7.28 -12.81 -8.88
N ASN A 166 -7.20 -13.26 -7.63
CA ASN A 166 -8.32 -13.96 -6.99
C ASN A 166 -9.55 -13.06 -6.84
N SER A 167 -9.38 -11.82 -6.38
CA SER A 167 -10.52 -10.90 -6.21
C SER A 167 -11.19 -10.50 -7.53
N ILE A 168 -10.41 -10.29 -8.59
CA ILE A 168 -10.97 -10.06 -9.93
C ILE A 168 -11.72 -11.30 -10.42
N SER A 169 -11.11 -12.47 -10.29
CA SER A 169 -11.71 -13.74 -10.71
C SER A 169 -13.03 -14.04 -10.00
N GLU A 170 -13.09 -13.79 -8.68
CA GLU A 170 -14.28 -13.94 -7.86
C GLU A 170 -15.39 -12.99 -8.31
N LEU A 171 -15.07 -11.69 -8.47
CA LEU A 171 -16.03 -10.68 -8.93
C LEU A 171 -16.64 -11.05 -10.29
N VAL A 172 -15.80 -11.50 -11.23
CA VAL A 172 -16.25 -11.87 -12.57
C VAL A 172 -17.10 -13.15 -12.52
N ARG A 173 -16.75 -14.10 -11.66
CA ARG A 173 -17.57 -15.30 -11.42
C ARG A 173 -18.95 -14.94 -10.85
N GLU A 174 -19.01 -14.11 -9.81
CA GLU A 174 -20.27 -13.73 -9.16
C GLU A 174 -21.18 -12.89 -10.05
N ARG A 175 -20.62 -11.97 -10.85
CA ARG A 175 -21.39 -11.06 -11.69
C ARG A 175 -21.80 -11.65 -13.03
N TYR A 176 -20.94 -12.46 -13.64
CA TYR A 176 -21.09 -12.92 -15.02
C TYR A 176 -21.08 -14.45 -15.17
N SER A 177 -20.96 -15.20 -14.07
CA SER A 177 -20.90 -16.68 -14.07
C SER A 177 -19.78 -17.25 -14.94
N ILE A 178 -18.70 -16.48 -15.17
CA ILE A 178 -17.54 -16.92 -15.95
C ILE A 178 -16.61 -17.73 -15.04
N SER A 179 -16.06 -18.82 -15.58
CA SER A 179 -15.13 -19.70 -14.85
C SER A 179 -13.84 -18.96 -14.45
N PRO A 180 -13.36 -19.13 -13.21
CA PRO A 180 -12.10 -18.54 -12.74
C PRO A 180 -10.89 -18.83 -13.62
N TRP A 181 -10.85 -19.99 -14.27
CA TRP A 181 -9.77 -20.37 -15.18
C TRP A 181 -9.70 -19.49 -16.42
N ILE A 182 -10.85 -19.10 -16.97
CA ILE A 182 -10.93 -18.22 -18.14
C ILE A 182 -10.44 -16.83 -17.76
N THR A 183 -10.94 -16.28 -16.64
CA THR A 183 -10.49 -14.99 -16.13
C THR A 183 -8.98 -14.97 -15.87
N GLY A 184 -8.45 -16.03 -15.24
CA GLY A 184 -7.02 -16.17 -14.99
C GLY A 184 -6.18 -16.24 -16.27
N ALA A 185 -6.64 -16.97 -17.30
CA ALA A 185 -5.95 -17.06 -18.58
C ALA A 185 -5.88 -15.71 -19.30
N VAL A 186 -7.00 -14.97 -19.33
CA VAL A 186 -7.07 -13.63 -19.92
C VAL A 186 -6.16 -12.66 -19.15
N MET A 187 -6.23 -12.65 -17.82
CA MET A 187 -5.34 -11.82 -16.99
C MET A 187 -3.87 -12.11 -17.24
N THR A 188 -3.50 -13.40 -17.36
CA THR A 188 -2.12 -13.82 -17.64
C THR A 188 -1.67 -13.30 -19.00
N ALA A 189 -2.48 -13.46 -20.04
CA ALA A 189 -2.17 -12.97 -21.38
C ALA A 189 -1.97 -11.45 -21.40
N LEU A 190 -2.90 -10.68 -20.81
CA LEU A 190 -2.80 -9.23 -20.74
C LEU A 190 -1.56 -8.78 -19.95
N THR A 191 -1.29 -9.42 -18.82
CA THR A 191 -0.13 -9.10 -17.97
C THR A 191 1.18 -9.41 -18.70
N ALA A 192 1.25 -10.53 -19.43
CA ALA A 192 2.43 -10.91 -20.21
C ALA A 192 2.77 -9.87 -21.28
N VAL A 193 1.76 -9.36 -22.01
CA VAL A 193 1.95 -8.31 -23.02
C VAL A 193 2.63 -7.06 -22.42
N VAL A 194 2.26 -6.69 -21.19
CA VAL A 194 2.82 -5.50 -20.53
C VAL A 194 4.23 -5.77 -19.99
N ILE A 195 4.41 -6.89 -19.27
CA ILE A 195 5.66 -7.19 -18.53
C ILE A 195 6.80 -7.59 -19.48
N LEU A 196 6.53 -8.30 -20.58
CA LEU A 196 7.58 -8.74 -21.52
C LEU A 196 8.35 -7.57 -22.16
N GLY A 197 7.75 -6.38 -22.23
CA GLY A 197 8.42 -5.16 -22.70
C GLY A 197 9.32 -4.47 -21.66
N GLY A 198 9.45 -5.03 -20.46
CA GLY A 198 10.28 -4.49 -19.36
C GLY A 198 9.73 -3.21 -18.73
N ILE A 199 10.55 -2.55 -17.89
CA ILE A 199 10.12 -1.42 -17.05
C ILE A 199 9.57 -0.24 -17.86
N LYS A 200 10.08 0.01 -19.07
CA LYS A 200 9.60 1.08 -19.95
C LYS A 200 8.20 0.81 -20.49
N SER A 201 7.88 -0.46 -20.77
CA SER A 201 6.53 -0.87 -21.20
C SER A 201 5.54 -0.74 -20.04
N ILE A 202 5.92 -1.23 -18.86
CA ILE A 202 5.13 -1.12 -17.63
C ILE A 202 4.80 0.35 -17.36
N ALA A 203 5.81 1.23 -17.30
CA ALA A 203 5.62 2.64 -17.04
C ALA A 203 4.68 3.30 -18.05
N ARG A 204 4.83 3.03 -19.35
CA ARG A 204 3.94 3.59 -20.38
C ARG A 204 2.48 3.18 -20.20
N VAL A 205 2.21 1.93 -19.85
CA VAL A 205 0.85 1.45 -19.58
C VAL A 205 0.30 2.09 -18.30
N CYS A 206 1.10 2.14 -17.24
CA CYS A 206 0.71 2.78 -15.97
C CYS A 206 0.42 4.28 -16.12
N GLU A 207 1.20 5.01 -16.92
CA GLU A 207 1.00 6.44 -17.18
C GLU A 207 -0.39 6.76 -17.76
N ALA A 208 -0.97 5.83 -18.53
CA ALA A 208 -2.33 5.98 -19.09
C ALA A 208 -3.41 5.37 -18.19
N LEU A 209 -3.20 4.14 -17.71
CA LEU A 209 -4.20 3.36 -17.00
C LEU A 209 -4.47 3.92 -15.59
N VAL A 210 -3.43 4.31 -14.86
CA VAL A 210 -3.54 4.69 -13.45
C VAL A 210 -4.33 5.98 -13.25
N PRO A 211 -4.08 7.07 -14.02
CA PRO A 211 -4.92 8.25 -13.90
C PRO A 211 -6.39 7.96 -14.22
N PHE A 212 -6.66 7.20 -15.28
CA PHE A 212 -8.03 6.81 -15.64
C PHE A 212 -8.72 6.02 -14.53
N MET A 213 -8.04 5.02 -13.98
CA MET A 213 -8.54 4.21 -12.86
C MET A 213 -8.81 5.07 -11.62
N ALA A 214 -7.88 5.96 -11.24
CA ALA A 214 -8.04 6.81 -10.08
C ALA A 214 -9.18 7.83 -10.25
N LEU A 215 -9.24 8.49 -11.41
CA LEU A 215 -10.29 9.47 -11.72
C LEU A 215 -11.67 8.82 -11.76
N SER A 216 -11.83 7.67 -12.41
CA SER A 216 -13.12 6.96 -12.48
C SER A 216 -13.59 6.53 -11.09
N TYR A 217 -12.70 5.93 -10.28
CA TYR A 217 -13.02 5.52 -8.91
C TYR A 217 -13.41 6.70 -8.02
N VAL A 218 -12.57 7.75 -7.97
CA VAL A 218 -12.84 8.94 -7.15
C VAL A 218 -14.13 9.63 -7.59
N THR A 219 -14.37 9.76 -8.90
CA THR A 219 -15.61 10.36 -9.41
C THR A 219 -16.83 9.56 -8.97
N GLY A 220 -16.78 8.22 -9.08
CA GLY A 220 -17.85 7.36 -8.60
C GLY A 220 -18.14 7.54 -7.11
N CYS A 221 -17.09 7.57 -6.27
CA CYS A 221 -17.22 7.83 -4.84
C CYS A 221 -17.82 9.21 -4.55
N VAL A 222 -17.36 10.27 -5.25
CA VAL A 222 -17.88 11.63 -5.08
C VAL A 222 -19.35 11.72 -5.46
N VAL A 223 -19.77 11.07 -6.55
CA VAL A 223 -21.19 11.01 -6.95
C VAL A 223 -22.02 10.30 -5.87
N LEU A 224 -21.58 9.15 -5.37
CA LEU A 224 -22.28 8.43 -4.30
C LEU A 224 -22.37 9.24 -3.00
N MET A 225 -21.30 9.95 -2.63
CA MET A 225 -21.30 10.85 -1.48
C MET A 225 -22.25 12.04 -1.69
N ALA A 226 -22.30 12.62 -2.90
CA ALA A 226 -23.20 13.73 -3.22
C ALA A 226 -24.68 13.29 -3.15
N LEU A 227 -25.00 12.09 -3.65
CA LEU A 227 -26.34 11.51 -3.55
C LEU A 227 -26.75 11.20 -2.10
N ASN A 228 -25.78 10.95 -1.21
CA ASN A 228 -26.00 10.63 0.20
C ASN A 228 -25.44 11.73 1.12
N ALA A 229 -25.45 12.99 0.68
CA ALA A 229 -24.75 14.07 1.38
C ALA A 229 -25.21 14.26 2.84
N GLN A 230 -26.48 13.95 3.13
CA GLN A 230 -27.06 14.03 4.48
C GLN A 230 -26.43 13.02 5.46
N ALA A 231 -25.92 11.88 4.98
CA ALA A 231 -25.31 10.85 5.82
C ALA A 231 -23.83 11.15 6.15
N ILE A 232 -23.19 12.09 5.45
CA ILE A 232 -21.75 12.39 5.61
C ILE A 232 -21.41 12.84 7.04
N PRO A 233 -22.14 13.80 7.66
CA PRO A 233 -21.80 14.25 9.00
C PRO A 233 -21.89 13.12 10.03
N GLU A 234 -22.92 12.28 9.93
CA GLU A 234 -23.12 11.15 10.85
C GLU A 234 -22.05 10.08 10.65
N ALA A 235 -21.65 9.79 9.41
CA ALA A 235 -20.56 8.87 9.12
C ALA A 235 -19.22 9.35 9.69
N LEU A 236 -18.89 10.65 9.54
CA LEU A 236 -17.68 11.23 10.12
C LEU A 236 -17.71 11.18 11.65
N ARG A 237 -18.85 11.49 12.25
CA ARG A 237 -19.03 11.37 13.70
C ARG A 237 -18.80 9.94 14.15
N LEU A 238 -19.42 8.97 13.49
CA LEU A 238 -19.28 7.55 13.80
C LEU A 238 -17.83 7.08 13.71
N ILE A 239 -17.10 7.46 12.66
CA ILE A 239 -15.67 7.15 12.51
C ILE A 239 -14.88 7.67 13.71
N VAL A 240 -15.04 8.95 14.06
CA VAL A 240 -14.27 9.57 15.15
C VAL A 240 -14.66 8.97 16.50
N THR A 241 -15.95 8.82 16.80
CA THR A 241 -16.38 8.26 18.08
C THR A 241 -15.92 6.82 18.21
N SER A 242 -16.17 5.97 17.21
CA SER A 242 -15.79 4.56 17.26
C SER A 242 -14.27 4.32 17.27
N ALA A 243 -13.47 5.28 16.82
CA ALA A 243 -12.01 5.17 16.87
C ALA A 243 -11.46 5.26 18.30
N PHE A 244 -12.15 5.98 19.20
CA PHE A 244 -11.73 6.25 20.57
C PHE A 244 -12.64 5.64 21.63
N THR A 245 -13.85 5.22 21.26
CA THR A 245 -14.78 4.53 22.15
C THR A 245 -14.90 3.07 21.76
N GLY A 246 -14.28 2.16 22.52
CA GLY A 246 -14.86 0.81 22.62
C GLY A 246 -16.15 0.98 23.39
N GLN A 247 -17.30 0.64 22.77
CA GLN A 247 -18.66 0.68 23.34
C GLN A 247 -18.65 0.97 24.85
N ALA A 248 -18.98 2.22 25.20
CA ALA A 248 -18.92 2.75 26.54
C ALA A 248 -19.85 1.97 27.48
N ALA A 249 -19.35 0.89 28.04
CA ALA A 249 -19.92 0.17 29.16
C ALA A 249 -18.77 -0.15 30.13
N LEU A 250 -18.51 0.81 31.03
CA LEU A 250 -17.91 0.61 32.36
C LEU A 250 -16.51 -0.09 32.39
N GLY A 251 -15.46 0.74 32.38
CA GLY A 251 -14.33 0.60 33.31
C GLY A 251 -13.21 -0.41 33.04
N GLY A 252 -13.39 -1.41 32.15
CA GLY A 252 -12.34 -2.42 31.90
C GLY A 252 -12.29 -3.01 30.48
N PHE A 253 -13.40 -2.96 29.74
CA PHE A 253 -13.51 -3.50 28.37
C PHE A 253 -13.53 -2.43 27.27
N ALA A 254 -13.53 -1.14 27.63
CA ALA A 254 -13.49 -0.01 26.68
C ALA A 254 -12.24 -0.03 25.77
N GLY A 255 -11.17 -0.73 26.18
CA GLY A 255 -9.95 -0.88 25.39
C GLY A 255 -10.03 -1.92 24.28
N ALA A 256 -10.96 -2.89 24.32
CA ALA A 256 -10.99 -3.98 23.34
C ALA A 256 -11.43 -3.50 21.95
N GLY A 257 -12.52 -2.72 21.87
CA GLY A 257 -12.99 -2.16 20.61
C GLY A 257 -12.02 -1.15 20.00
N MET A 258 -11.43 -0.28 20.83
CA MET A 258 -10.37 0.64 20.39
C MET A 258 -9.13 -0.11 19.91
N ARG A 259 -8.72 -1.18 20.61
CA ARG A 259 -7.57 -2.00 20.23
C ARG A 259 -7.78 -2.69 18.90
N GLU A 260 -8.96 -3.25 18.64
CA GLU A 260 -9.26 -3.87 17.34
C GLU A 260 -9.36 -2.83 16.22
N ALA A 261 -10.03 -1.69 16.46
CA ALA A 261 -10.07 -0.58 15.51
C ALA A 261 -8.66 -0.09 15.14
N LEU A 262 -7.78 0.08 16.14
CA LEU A 262 -6.39 0.45 15.94
C LEU A 262 -5.61 -0.65 15.23
N ARG A 263 -5.70 -1.91 15.68
CA ARG A 263 -4.96 -3.03 15.10
C ARG A 263 -5.31 -3.22 13.63
N PHE A 264 -6.60 -3.33 13.31
CA PHE A 264 -7.05 -3.51 11.94
C PHE A 264 -6.87 -2.24 11.10
N GLY A 265 -7.12 -1.06 11.66
CA GLY A 265 -6.92 0.19 10.96
C GLY A 265 -5.45 0.46 10.62
N VAL A 266 -4.54 0.24 11.57
CA VAL A 266 -3.09 0.38 11.31
C VAL A 266 -2.60 -0.69 10.36
N ALA A 267 -2.93 -1.98 10.59
CA ALA A 267 -2.46 -3.07 9.75
C ALA A 267 -2.95 -2.93 8.30
N ARG A 268 -4.23 -2.60 8.09
CA ARG A 268 -4.80 -2.40 6.75
C ARG A 268 -4.36 -1.08 6.13
N GLY A 269 -4.11 -0.04 6.94
CA GLY A 269 -3.51 1.20 6.47
C GLY A 269 -2.10 0.98 5.92
N LEU A 270 -1.24 0.31 6.67
CA LEU A 270 0.12 -0.08 6.25
C LEU A 270 0.10 -0.95 4.99
N PHE A 271 -0.83 -1.90 4.91
CA PHE A 271 -0.99 -2.74 3.72
C PHE A 271 -1.43 -1.93 2.49
N SER A 272 -2.39 -1.01 2.67
CA SER A 272 -2.95 -0.21 1.57
C SER A 272 -1.98 0.85 1.06
N ASN A 273 -1.13 1.41 1.91
CA ASN A 273 -0.20 2.46 1.54
C ASN A 273 1.24 1.96 1.34
N GLU A 274 1.55 0.71 1.69
CA GLU A 274 2.87 0.06 1.64
C GLU A 274 4.02 0.83 2.34
N SER A 275 3.70 1.71 3.29
CA SER A 275 4.72 2.48 4.02
C SER A 275 5.40 1.59 5.05
N GLY A 276 6.72 1.45 4.98
CA GLY A 276 7.47 0.56 5.86
C GLY A 276 7.61 -0.87 5.34
N LEU A 277 7.01 -1.21 4.17
CA LEU A 277 7.25 -2.48 3.48
C LEU A 277 8.52 -2.45 2.61
N GLY A 278 8.97 -1.25 2.22
CA GLY A 278 10.16 -1.08 1.38
C GLY A 278 10.00 -1.52 -0.08
N SER A 279 8.78 -1.82 -0.53
CA SER A 279 8.46 -2.18 -1.93
C SER A 279 8.43 -0.97 -2.87
N ALA A 280 7.75 0.11 -2.45
CA ALA A 280 7.60 1.33 -3.23
C ALA A 280 8.91 1.95 -3.77
N PRO A 281 10.01 2.03 -3.01
CA PRO A 281 11.24 2.66 -3.50
C PRO A 281 12.05 1.80 -4.49
N ILE A 282 11.62 0.56 -4.80
CA ILE A 282 12.28 -0.28 -5.82
C ILE A 282 12.11 0.32 -7.23
N VAL A 283 11.01 1.06 -7.43
CA VAL A 283 10.69 1.74 -8.70
C VAL A 283 11.29 3.17 -8.76
N ALA A 284 11.79 3.70 -7.64
CA ALA A 284 12.34 5.05 -7.50
C ALA A 284 13.83 5.13 -7.89
#